data_AF-A0A2E0BH89-F1
#
_entry.id   AF-A0A2E0BH89-F1
#
_cell.length_a   1.000
_cell.length_b   1.000
_cell.length_c   1.000
_cell.angle_alpha   90.00
_cell.angle_beta   90.00
_cell.angle_gamma   90.00
#
_symmetry.space_group_name_H-M   'P 1'
#
loop_
_entity.id
_entity.type
_entity.pdbx_description
1 polymer ?
#
loop_
_entity_poly.entity_id
_entity_poly.type
_entity_poly.pdbx_seq_one_letter_code
_entity_poly.pdbx_strand_id
1 'polypeptide(L)'
;MSENTPQTDDRTSIIIDGVKVLAEDLSEMGKVYLARMQRINQKKVIAIVDIEEMDAALRHFETLLINDYQGSLEIEEEEEEPIDMPYMSEGTTESEESTATQTDS
;
A
#
# COMPACT_ATOMS: atom_id res chain seq x y z
N MET A 1 -49.41 0.76 -9.99
CA MET A 1 -48.40 -0.11 -10.62
C MET A 1 -47.29 -0.25 -9.60
N SER A 2 -47.22 -1.37 -8.90
CA SER A 2 -46.16 -1.59 -7.90
C SER A 2 -44.88 -1.95 -8.63
N GLU A 3 -43.85 -1.12 -8.49
CA GLU A 3 -42.49 -1.41 -8.95
C GLU A 3 -41.97 -2.64 -8.19
N ASN A 4 -41.76 -3.74 -8.93
CA ASN A 4 -41.09 -4.93 -8.44
C ASN A 4 -39.59 -4.68 -8.58
N THR A 5 -38.96 -4.05 -7.59
CA THR A 5 -37.51 -4.01 -7.49
C THR A 5 -37.01 -5.42 -7.22
N PRO A 6 -36.03 -5.95 -7.98
CA PRO A 6 -35.42 -7.22 -7.64
C PRO A 6 -34.72 -7.04 -6.30
N GLN A 7 -35.26 -7.67 -5.25
CA GLN A 7 -34.58 -7.82 -3.97
C GLN A 7 -33.28 -8.57 -4.26
N THR A 8 -32.17 -7.84 -4.34
CA THR A 8 -30.84 -8.45 -4.38
C THR A 8 -30.65 -9.07 -3.02
N ASP A 9 -30.90 -10.37 -2.94
CA ASP A 9 -30.61 -11.17 -1.76
C ASP A 9 -29.09 -11.11 -1.55
N ASP A 10 -28.63 -10.19 -0.70
CA ASP A 10 -27.22 -10.03 -0.29
C ASP A 10 -26.72 -11.21 0.57
N ARG A 11 -27.43 -12.33 0.55
CA ARG A 11 -27.08 -13.55 1.29
C ARG A 11 -25.84 -14.15 0.66
N THR A 12 -24.75 -14.12 1.43
CA THR A 12 -23.49 -14.76 1.05
C THR A 12 -23.73 -16.25 0.82
N SER A 13 -23.46 -16.73 -0.39
CA SER A 13 -23.56 -18.15 -0.74
C SER A 13 -22.19 -18.70 -1.16
N ILE A 14 -21.92 -19.95 -0.83
CA ILE A 14 -20.71 -20.67 -1.25
C ILE A 14 -21.09 -21.94 -2.00
N ILE A 15 -20.18 -22.43 -2.84
CA ILE A 15 -20.33 -23.72 -3.51
C ILE A 15 -19.47 -24.74 -2.77
N ILE A 16 -20.09 -25.77 -2.21
CA ILE A 16 -19.41 -26.91 -1.58
C ILE A 16 -19.78 -28.15 -2.40
N ASP A 17 -18.79 -28.87 -2.93
CA ASP A 17 -18.99 -30.08 -3.74
C ASP A 17 -20.03 -29.92 -4.87
N GLY A 18 -20.04 -28.75 -5.52
CA GLY A 18 -20.95 -28.42 -6.62
C GLY A 18 -22.37 -28.01 -6.18
N VAL A 19 -22.65 -27.96 -4.88
CA VAL A 19 -23.93 -27.52 -4.32
C VAL A 19 -23.81 -26.10 -3.78
N LYS A 20 -24.74 -25.21 -4.16
CA LYS A 20 -24.85 -23.86 -3.59
C LYS A 20 -25.46 -23.95 -2.20
N VAL A 21 -24.73 -23.49 -1.20
CA VAL A 21 -25.11 -23.45 0.21
C VAL A 21 -25.12 -22.00 0.67
N LEU A 22 -26.17 -21.57 1.38
CA LEU A 22 -26.21 -20.24 1.99
C LEU A 22 -25.34 -20.23 3.25
N ALA A 23 -24.65 -19.12 3.50
CA ALA A 23 -23.80 -18.98 4.68
C ALA A 23 -24.57 -19.14 6.00
N GLU A 24 -25.87 -18.79 6.00
CA GLU A 24 -26.75 -18.93 7.17
C GLU A 24 -27.09 -20.39 7.50
N ASP A 25 -27.09 -21.27 6.50
CA ASP A 25 -27.37 -22.70 6.63
C ASP A 25 -26.18 -23.50 7.20
N LEU A 26 -25.02 -22.86 7.32
CA LEU A 26 -23.83 -23.48 7.91
C LEU A 26 -23.99 -23.60 9.43
N SER A 27 -23.36 -24.63 10.00
CA SER A 27 -23.16 -24.70 11.45
C SER A 27 -22.34 -23.50 11.94
N GLU A 28 -22.38 -23.21 13.25
CA GLU A 28 -21.58 -22.11 13.82
C GLU A 28 -20.08 -22.23 13.51
N MET A 29 -19.53 -23.44 13.60
CA MET A 29 -18.15 -23.69 13.19
C MET A 29 -17.95 -23.50 11.67
N GLY A 30 -18.93 -23.90 10.85
CA GLY A 30 -18.91 -23.66 9.41
C GLY A 30 -18.85 -22.18 9.05
N LYS A 31 -19.62 -21.34 9.75
CA LYS A 31 -19.57 -19.87 9.60
C LYS A 31 -18.20 -19.29 9.95
N VAL A 32 -17.58 -19.79 11.04
CA VAL A 32 -16.21 -19.41 11.42
C VAL A 32 -15.20 -19.78 10.33
N TYR A 33 -15.30 -20.97 9.76
CA TYR A 33 -14.42 -21.39 8.66
C TYR A 33 -14.63 -20.55 7.40
N LEU A 34 -15.88 -20.25 7.04
CA LEU A 34 -16.21 -19.38 5.91
C LEU A 34 -15.59 -17.99 6.08
N ALA A 35 -15.76 -17.36 7.25
CA ALA A 35 -15.20 -16.05 7.53
C ALA A 35 -13.66 -16.07 7.44
N ARG A 36 -13.00 -17.12 7.95
CA ARG A 36 -11.55 -17.29 7.82
C ARG A 36 -11.12 -17.47 6.37
N MET A 37 -11.84 -18.30 5.61
CA MET A 37 -11.56 -18.54 4.20
C MET A 37 -11.69 -17.26 3.37
N GLN A 38 -12.73 -16.46 3.61
CA GLN A 38 -12.92 -15.16 2.94
C GLN A 38 -11.75 -14.21 3.21
N ARG A 39 -11.32 -14.10 4.48
CA ARG A 39 -10.14 -13.28 4.84
C ARG A 39 -8.87 -13.79 4.18
N ILE A 40 -8.67 -15.11 4.11
CA ILE A 40 -7.52 -15.71 3.42
C ILE A 40 -7.58 -15.40 1.92
N ASN A 41 -8.76 -15.52 1.31
CA ASN A 41 -8.92 -15.24 -0.11
C ASN A 41 -8.68 -13.75 -0.43
N GLN A 42 -9.14 -12.83 0.42
CA GLN A 42 -8.84 -11.40 0.29
C GLN A 42 -7.33 -11.14 0.35
N LYS A 43 -6.62 -11.74 1.31
CA LYS A 43 -5.16 -11.64 1.41
C LYS A 43 -4.47 -12.19 0.16
N LYS A 44 -4.95 -13.32 -0.37
CA LYS A 44 -4.42 -13.93 -1.59
C LYS A 44 -4.58 -12.99 -2.80
N VAL A 45 -5.74 -12.35 -2.94
CA VAL A 45 -5.97 -11.41 -4.05
C VAL A 45 -5.00 -10.23 -3.98
N ILE A 46 -4.79 -9.65 -2.79
CA ILE A 46 -3.82 -8.56 -2.59
C ILE A 46 -2.42 -9.03 -3.00
N ALA A 47 -1.98 -10.18 -2.50
CA ALA A 47 -0.66 -10.71 -2.83
C ALA A 47 -0.46 -10.98 -4.33
N ILE A 48 -1.52 -11.38 -5.05
CA ILE A 48 -1.44 -11.54 -6.52
C ILE A 48 -1.19 -10.19 -7.19
N VAL A 49 -1.90 -9.13 -6.78
CA VAL A 49 -1.69 -7.78 -7.31
C VAL A 49 -0.26 -7.30 -7.04
N ASP A 50 0.25 -7.52 -5.82
CA ASP A 50 1.62 -7.15 -5.47
C ASP A 50 2.65 -7.88 -6.36
N ILE A 51 2.42 -9.17 -6.65
CA ILE A 51 3.28 -9.96 -7.54
C ILE A 51 3.21 -9.42 -8.98
N GLU A 52 2.01 -9.09 -9.48
CA GLU A 52 1.83 -8.52 -10.81
C GLU A 52 2.55 -7.17 -10.96
N GLU A 53 2.53 -6.32 -9.93
CA GLU A 53 3.27 -5.06 -9.88
C GLU A 53 4.79 -5.29 -9.90
N MET A 54 5.29 -6.22 -9.07
CA MET A 54 6.70 -6.58 -9.06
C MET A 54 7.17 -7.12 -10.40
N ASP A 55 6.37 -7.98 -11.06
CA ASP A 55 6.68 -8.52 -12.38
C ASP A 55 6.71 -7.42 -13.45
N ALA A 56 5.80 -6.45 -13.38
CA ALA A 56 5.79 -5.31 -14.29
C ALA A 56 7.03 -4.43 -14.10
N ALA A 57 7.39 -4.14 -12.85
CA ALA A 57 8.60 -3.39 -12.52
C ALA A 57 9.86 -4.12 -12.99
N LEU A 58 9.95 -5.43 -12.78
CA LEU A 58 11.07 -6.25 -13.23
C LEU A 58 11.25 -6.15 -14.75
N ARG A 59 10.16 -6.34 -15.52
CA ARG A 59 10.18 -6.24 -16.99
C ARG A 59 10.58 -4.85 -17.49
N HIS A 60 10.13 -3.81 -16.79
CA HIS A 60 10.51 -2.43 -17.10
C HIS A 60 12.03 -2.24 -16.95
N PHE A 61 12.60 -2.63 -15.80
CA PHE A 61 14.04 -2.50 -15.56
C PHE A 61 14.87 -3.43 -16.45
N GLU A 62 14.39 -4.62 -16.78
CA GLU A 62 15.04 -5.49 -17.77
C GLU A 62 15.12 -4.80 -19.14
N THR A 63 14.05 -4.12 -19.55
CA THR A 63 14.03 -3.36 -20.81
C THR A 63 15.02 -2.21 -20.77
N LEU A 64 15.06 -1.44 -19.68
CA LEU A 64 16.04 -0.36 -19.50
C LEU A 64 17.48 -0.89 -19.54
N LEU A 65 17.75 -1.99 -18.86
CA LEU A 65 19.08 -2.62 -18.83
C LEU A 65 19.52 -3.08 -20.23
N ILE A 66 18.60 -3.68 -21.00
CA ILE A 66 18.87 -4.09 -22.39
C ILE A 66 19.18 -2.87 -23.24
N ASN A 67 18.39 -1.80 -23.13
CA ASN A 67 18.58 -0.57 -23.90
C ASN A 67 19.90 0.13 -23.54
N ASP A 68 20.27 0.18 -22.27
CA ASP A 68 21.56 0.69 -21.79
C ASP A 68 22.72 -0.10 -22.37
N TYR A 69 22.67 -1.44 -22.27
CA TYR A 69 23.70 -2.31 -22.83
C TYR A 69 23.84 -2.17 -24.35
N GLN A 70 22.75 -1.91 -25.07
CA GLN A 70 22.74 -1.68 -26.51
C GLN A 70 23.18 -0.25 -26.89
N GLY A 71 23.33 0.65 -25.91
CA GLY A 71 23.63 2.06 -26.15
C GLY A 71 22.48 2.83 -26.80
N SER A 72 21.25 2.32 -26.70
CA SER A 72 20.04 2.94 -27.24
C SER A 72 19.21 3.66 -26.17
N LEU A 73 19.76 3.81 -24.96
CA LEU A 73 19.16 4.62 -23.92
C LEU A 73 19.38 6.09 -24.29
N GLU A 74 18.34 6.74 -24.80
CA GLU A 74 18.32 8.20 -24.91
C GLU A 74 18.15 8.74 -23.48
N ILE A 75 19.26 9.19 -22.88
CA ILE A 75 19.22 9.95 -21.62
C ILE A 75 18.65 11.31 -22.01
N GLU A 76 17.36 11.53 -21.78
CA GLU A 76 16.84 12.89 -21.68
C GLU A 76 17.50 13.48 -20.43
N GLU A 77 18.53 14.31 -20.63
CA GLU A 77 19.07 15.17 -19.58
C GLU A 77 17.94 16.13 -19.18
N GLU A 78 17.16 15.77 -18.16
CA GLU A 78 16.32 16.76 -17.48
C GLU A 78 17.27 17.79 -16.86
N GLU A 79 17.32 18.98 -17.47
CA GLU A 79 18.00 20.15 -16.90
C GLU A 79 17.45 20.37 -15.49
N GLU A 80 18.25 20.04 -14.46
CA GLU A 80 17.93 20.37 -13.08
C GLU A 80 17.89 21.91 -12.97
N GLU A 81 16.68 22.47 -13.06
CA GLU A 81 16.44 23.87 -12.71
C GLU A 81 16.94 24.11 -11.28
N PRO A 82 17.85 25.08 -11.06
CA PRO A 82 18.49 25.26 -9.77
C PRO A 82 17.43 25.58 -8.71
N ILE A 83 17.37 24.72 -7.69
CA ILE A 83 16.53 24.93 -6.50
C ILE A 83 17.06 26.18 -5.78
N ASP A 84 16.34 27.30 -5.92
CA ASP A 84 16.60 28.52 -5.16
C ASP A 84 16.23 28.29 -3.69
N MET A 85 17.17 27.71 -2.94
CA MET A 85 17.02 27.45 -1.52
C MET A 85 17.24 28.77 -0.75
N PRO A 86 16.22 29.33 -0.06
CA PRO A 86 16.41 30.56 0.69
C PRO A 86 17.40 30.32 1.83
N TYR A 87 18.51 31.05 1.79
CA TYR A 87 19.60 31.00 2.76
C TYR A 87 19.04 31.30 4.16
N MET A 88 18.89 30.27 5.00
CA MET A 88 18.57 30.46 6.41
C MET A 88 19.79 31.05 7.10
N SER A 89 19.76 32.37 7.30
CA SER A 89 20.71 33.09 8.15
C SER A 89 20.69 32.47 9.55
N GLU A 90 21.76 31.76 9.92
CA GLU A 90 21.94 31.27 11.28
C GLU A 90 21.90 32.44 12.27
N GLY A 91 20.91 32.43 13.17
CA GLY A 91 20.85 33.35 14.29
C GLY A 91 21.93 32.99 15.29
N THR A 92 22.90 33.89 15.47
CA THR A 92 23.85 33.85 16.57
C THR A 92 23.11 34.06 17.89
N THR A 93 22.87 33.00 18.66
CA THR A 93 22.57 33.13 20.09
C THR A 93 23.88 33.20 20.86
N GLU A 94 24.26 34.40 21.27
CA GLU A 94 25.31 34.66 22.26
C GLU A 94 24.88 34.03 23.60
N SER A 95 25.56 32.95 23.99
CA SER A 95 25.51 32.43 25.36
C SER A 95 26.49 33.22 26.22
N GLU A 96 25.97 34.07 27.11
CA GLU A 96 26.76 34.56 28.26
C GLU A 96 26.64 33.53 29.40
N GLU A 97 27.78 32.92 29.72
CA GLU A 97 28.02 32.08 30.89
C GLU A 97 28.52 32.94 32.07
N SER A 98 28.18 32.52 33.30
CA SER A 98 28.79 32.85 34.62
C SER A 98 27.94 33.76 35.53
N THR A 99 27.79 33.54 36.85
CA THR A 99 28.39 32.60 37.82
C THR A 99 27.65 32.68 39.17
N ALA A 100 27.73 31.58 39.93
CA ALA A 100 27.81 31.52 41.40
C ALA A 100 26.54 31.74 42.26
N THR A 101 25.89 30.63 42.62
CA THR A 101 25.25 30.47 43.93
C THR A 101 26.23 29.86 44.92
N GLN A 102 26.56 30.60 45.97
CA GLN A 102 27.33 30.12 47.13
C GLN A 102 26.36 30.00 48.33
N THR A 103 26.16 28.76 48.78
CA THR A 103 26.02 28.22 50.16
C THR A 103 26.24 29.23 51.30
N ASP A 104 25.63 29.23 52.49
CA ASP A 104 24.85 28.28 53.32
C ASP A 104 24.54 29.03 54.66
N SER A 105 23.71 28.41 55.53
CA SER A 105 23.38 28.71 56.95
C SER A 105 22.22 29.66 57.27
#